data_AF-A0A6N6WPC2-F1
#
_entry.id   AF-A0A6N6WPC2-F1
#
_cell.length_a   1.000
_cell.length_b   1.000
_cell.length_c   1.000
_cell.angle_alpha   90.00
_cell.angle_beta   90.00
_cell.angle_gamma   90.00
#
_symmetry.space_group_name_H-M   'P 1'
#
loop_
_entity.id
_entity.type
_entity.pdbx_description
1 polymer ?
#
loop_
_entity_poly.entity_id
_entity_poly.type
_entity_poly.pdbx_seq_one_letter_code
_entity_poly.pdbx_strand_id
1 'polypeptide(L)' 'MDEGSLSLPPFTGHDEKSQRNYHLALRGNSLNPMIDAATPLLGMVMRLSTMNSQTMPEHLFAQVVTDVQAVEQLLQEQGY' A
#
# COMPACT_ATOMS: atom_id res chain seq x y z
N MET A 1 -6.87 53.29 -8.19
CA MET A 1 -7.84 52.19 -7.99
C MET A 1 -7.45 51.14 -9.01
N ASP A 2 -6.84 50.06 -8.53
CA ASP A 2 -6.10 49.06 -9.30
C ASP A 2 -7.02 47.86 -9.60
N GLU A 3 -7.36 47.65 -10.87
CA GLU A 3 -8.21 46.54 -11.32
C GLU A 3 -7.33 45.35 -11.71
N GLY A 4 -7.13 44.44 -10.74
CA GLY A 4 -6.38 43.21 -10.92
C GLY A 4 -7.07 42.23 -11.87
N SER A 5 -6.57 42.14 -13.10
CA SER A 5 -6.90 41.08 -14.04
C SER A 5 -6.28 39.76 -13.57
N LEU A 6 -7.08 38.87 -12.99
CA LEU A 6 -6.67 37.52 -12.59
C LEU A 6 -6.55 36.63 -13.83
N SER A 7 -5.32 36.44 -14.32
CA SER A 7 -4.96 35.38 -15.26
C SER A 7 -5.03 34.04 -14.53
N LEU A 8 -5.89 33.13 -15.01
CA LEU A 8 -5.92 31.74 -14.53
C LEU A 8 -4.60 31.05 -14.88
N PRO A 9 -3.89 30.44 -13.91
CA PRO A 9 -2.73 29.63 -14.22
C PRO A 9 -3.15 28.33 -14.95
N PRO A 10 -2.30 27.79 -15.85
CA PRO A 10 -2.58 26.55 -16.55
C PRO A 10 -2.70 25.40 -15.55
N PHE A 11 -3.73 24.57 -15.72
CA PHE A 11 -3.89 23.29 -15.03
C PHE A 11 -2.67 22.42 -15.36
N THR A 12 -1.69 22.41 -14.46
CA THR A 12 -0.63 21.41 -14.48
C THR A 12 -1.25 20.10 -14.01
N GLY A 13 -1.32 19.14 -14.92
CA GLY A 13 -1.63 17.75 -14.60
C GLY A 13 -0.68 17.28 -13.51
N HIS A 14 -1.17 17.25 -12.28
CA HIS A 14 -0.59 16.44 -11.23
C HIS A 14 -0.96 14.99 -11.58
N ASP A 15 -0.14 14.35 -12.40
CA ASP A 15 -0.13 12.89 -12.48
C ASP A 15 0.19 12.38 -11.08
N GLU A 16 -0.89 11.95 -10.44
CA GLU A 16 -0.96 11.52 -9.07
C GLU A 16 0.09 10.44 -8.85
N LYS A 17 1.15 10.80 -8.13
CA LYS A 17 1.92 9.85 -7.33
C LYS A 17 0.98 9.24 -6.30
N SER A 18 0.07 8.38 -6.73
CA SER A 18 -0.54 7.39 -5.87
C SER A 18 0.50 6.28 -5.69
N GLN A 19 1.63 6.64 -5.06
CA GLN A 19 2.30 5.72 -4.17
C GLN A 19 1.23 5.41 -3.13
N ARG A 20 0.44 4.38 -3.42
CA ARG A 20 -0.58 3.87 -2.53
C ARG A 20 0.18 3.38 -1.31
N ASN A 21 0.39 4.30 -0.38
CA ASN A 21 0.92 4.04 0.94
C ASN A 21 -0.15 3.18 1.61
N TYR A 22 -0.09 1.87 1.38
CA TYR A 22 -0.87 0.90 2.11
C TYR A 22 -0.29 0.76 3.52
N HIS A 23 -0.22 1.87 4.25
CA HIS A 23 -0.05 1.84 5.70
C HIS A 23 -1.38 1.45 6.31
N LEU A 24 -1.73 0.16 6.20
CA LEU A 24 -2.74 -0.41 7.07
C LEU A 24 -2.11 -0.48 8.46
N ALA A 25 -2.58 0.35 9.38
CA ALA A 25 -2.13 0.44 10.76
C ALA A 25 -2.52 -0.81 11.58
N LEU A 26 -2.02 -1.99 11.17
CA LEU A 26 -2.17 -3.25 11.88
C LEU A 26 -0.82 -3.91 12.22
N ARG A 27 0.30 -3.19 12.05
CA ARG A 27 1.63 -3.63 12.49
C ARG A 27 1.88 -3.08 13.89
N GLY A 28 2.30 -3.93 14.82
CA GLY A 28 2.70 -3.56 16.17
C GLY A 28 1.75 -3.93 17.31
N ASN A 29 0.74 -4.78 17.06
CA ASN A 29 -0.21 -5.23 18.11
C ASN A 29 -0.29 -6.76 18.28
N SER A 30 0.33 -7.54 17.39
CA SER A 30 0.38 -8.99 17.57
C SER A 30 1.48 -9.38 18.55
N LEU A 31 1.14 -10.24 19.52
CA LEU A 31 2.10 -10.85 20.44
C LEU A 31 3.16 -11.70 19.73
N ASN A 32 2.85 -12.21 18.54
CA ASN A 32 3.76 -13.01 17.73
C ASN A 32 4.32 -12.14 16.58
N PRO A 33 5.63 -11.86 16.54
CA PRO A 33 6.22 -11.02 15.51
C PRO A 33 6.14 -11.56 14.09
N MET A 34 6.12 -12.89 13.90
CA MET A 34 5.91 -13.51 12.59
C MET A 34 4.49 -13.25 12.07
N ILE A 35 3.50 -13.36 12.96
CA ILE A 35 2.10 -13.05 12.61
C ILE A 35 1.96 -11.55 12.33
N ASP A 36 2.59 -10.69 13.13
CA ASP A 36 2.56 -9.24 12.94
C ASP A 36 3.14 -8.85 11.56
N ALA A 37 4.29 -9.44 11.21
CA ALA A 37 4.95 -9.22 9.93
C ALA A 37 4.05 -9.66 8.75
N ALA A 38 3.40 -10.83 8.86
CA ALA A 38 2.56 -11.38 7.80
C ALA A 38 1.14 -10.78 7.74
N THR A 39 0.72 -9.99 8.74
CA THR A 39 -0.64 -9.45 8.85
C THR A 39 -1.15 -8.72 7.59
N PRO A 40 -0.33 -7.89 6.90
CA PRO A 40 -0.75 -7.27 5.64
C PRO A 40 -1.12 -8.28 4.54
N LEU A 41 -0.33 -9.35 4.40
CA LEU A 41 -0.57 -10.42 3.43
C LEU A 41 -1.83 -11.22 3.78
N LEU A 42 -2.03 -11.54 5.06
CA LEU A 42 -3.23 -12.24 5.52
C LEU A 42 -4.50 -11.41 5.23
N GLY A 43 -4.47 -10.11 5.55
CA GLY A 43 -5.58 -9.20 5.24
C GLY A 43 -5.82 -9.07 3.74
N MET A 44 -4.77 -9.12 2.91
CA MET A 44 -4.89 -9.12 1.45
C MET A 44 -5.61 -10.38 0.95
N VAL A 45 -5.18 -11.57 1.40
CA VAL A 45 -5.80 -12.85 1.03
C VAL A 45 -7.28 -12.88 1.43
N MET A 46 -7.63 -12.39 2.62
CA MET A 46 -9.03 -12.30 3.06
C MET A 46 -9.88 -11.38 2.18
N ARG A 47 -9.32 -10.26 1.69
CA ARG A 47 -10.06 -9.37 0.78
C ARG A 47 -10.22 -10.01 -0.60
N LEU A 48 -9.15 -10.62 -1.12
CA LEU A 48 -9.17 -11.32 -2.41
C LEU A 48 -10.16 -12.49 -2.42
N SER A 49 -10.26 -13.24 -1.32
CA SER A 49 -11.22 -14.36 -1.23
C SER A 49 -12.68 -13.92 -1.27
N THR A 50 -12.97 -12.65 -0.96
CA THR A 50 -14.31 -12.05 -1.07
C THR A 50 -14.57 -11.31 -2.39
N MET A 51 -13.55 -11.17 -3.26
CA MET A 51 -13.75 -10.55 -4.58
C MET A 51 -14.53 -11.50 -5.50
N ASN A 52 -15.84 -11.27 -5.56
CA ASN A 52 -16.76 -12.01 -6.44
C ASN A 52 -16.53 -11.65 -7.91
N SER A 53 -15.66 -12.41 -8.59
CA SER A 53 -15.48 -12.40 -10.05
C SER A 53 -14.89 -11.13 -10.67
N GLN A 54 -14.33 -10.22 -9.86
CA GLN A 54 -13.59 -9.08 -10.36
C GLN A 54 -12.23 -9.53 -10.92
N THR A 55 -11.79 -8.92 -12.02
CA THR A 55 -10.48 -9.19 -12.61
C THR A 55 -9.38 -8.95 -11.57
N MET A 56 -8.49 -9.93 -11.43
CA MET A 56 -7.33 -9.83 -10.54
C MET A 56 -6.49 -8.60 -10.90
N PRO A 57 -6.04 -7.80 -9.91
CA PRO A 57 -5.21 -6.63 -10.20
C PRO A 57 -3.91 -7.03 -10.90
N GLU A 58 -3.56 -6.35 -12.00
CA GLU A 58 -2.42 -6.70 -12.86
C GLU A 58 -1.08 -6.74 -12.12
N HIS A 59 -0.89 -5.87 -11.12
CA HIS A 59 0.35 -5.78 -10.35
C HIS A 59 0.31 -6.56 -9.02
N LEU A 60 -0.73 -7.35 -8.77
CA LEU A 60 -0.89 -8.05 -7.49
C LEU A 60 0.27 -9.00 -7.21
N PHE A 61 0.71 -9.76 -8.22
CA PHE A 61 1.82 -10.70 -8.06
C PHE A 61 3.11 -9.98 -7.64
N ALA A 62 3.48 -8.91 -8.36
CA ALA A 62 4.68 -8.14 -8.04
C ALA A 62 4.60 -7.53 -6.63
N GLN A 63 3.44 -7.01 -6.24
CA GLN A 63 3.21 -6.49 -4.89
C GLN A 63 3.40 -7.57 -3.83
N VAL A 64 2.83 -8.76 -4.01
CA VAL A 64 2.96 -9.87 -3.05
C VAL A 64 4.43 -10.30 -2.93
N VAL A 65 5.18 -10.36 -4.02
CA VAL A 65 6.62 -10.68 -3.99
C VAL A 65 7.38 -9.64 -3.16
N THR A 66 7.15 -8.35 -3.39
CA THR A 66 7.78 -7.27 -2.61
C THR A 66 7.40 -7.34 -1.14
N ASP A 67 6.12 -7.60 -0.83
CA ASP A 67 5.64 -7.70 0.55
C ASP A 67 6.26 -8.91 1.28
N VAL A 68 6.43 -10.05 0.61
CA VAL A 68 7.09 -11.24 1.17
C VAL A 68 8.57 -10.96 1.47
N GLN A 69 9.28 -10.28 0.56
CA GLN A 69 10.68 -9.89 0.78
C GLN A 69 10.81 -8.91 1.97
N ALA A 70 9.88 -7.96 2.10
CA ALA A 70 9.87 -7.04 3.23
C ALA A 70 9.59 -7.75 4.57
N VAL A 71 8.77 -8.80 4.56
CA VAL A 71 8.53 -9.65 5.74
C VAL A 71 9.79 -10.42 6.12
N GLU A 72 10.47 -11.02 5.15
CA GLU A 72 11.74 -11.72 5.38
C GLU A 72 12.78 -10.80 6.03
N GLN A 73 13.02 -9.62 5.46
CA GLN A 73 13.98 -8.67 5.99
C GLN A 73 13.62 -8.25 7.43
N LEU A 74 12.35 -7.95 7.69
CA LEU A 74 11.89 -7.55 9.02
C LEU A 74 12.12 -8.66 10.08
N LEU A 75 11.90 -9.92 9.70
CA LEU A 75 12.08 -11.05 10.60
C LEU A 75 13.56 -11.32 10.87
N GLN A 76 14.42 -11.22 9.85
CA GLN A 76 15.87 -11.30 10.00
C GLN A 76 16.41 -10.22 10.95
N GLU A 77 15.92 -8.98 10.84
CA GLU A 77 16.29 -7.87 11.75
C GLU A 77 15.91 -8.13 13.22
N GLN A 78 14.93 -8.99 13.46
CA GLN A 78 14.48 -9.39 14.80
C GLN A 78 15.13 -10.70 15.29
N GLY A 79 16.01 -11.32 14.49
CA GLY A 79 16.72 -12.54 14.83
C GLY A 79 15.97 -13.84 14.55
N TYR A 80 14.95 -13.79 13.69
CA TYR A 80 14.26 -14.97 13.14
C TYR A 80 14.94 -15.51 11.89
#